data_AF-A0A6B2G7K2-F1
#
_entry.id   AF-A0A6B2G7K2-F1
#
_cell.length_a   1.000
_cell.length_b   1.000
_cell.length_c   1.000
_cell.angle_alpha   90.00
_cell.angle_beta   90.00
_cell.angle_gamma   90.00
#
_symmetry.space_group_name_H-M   'P 1'
#
loop_
_entity.id
_entity.type
_entity.pdbx_description
1 polymer ?
#
loop_
_entity_poly.entity_id
_entity_poly.type
_entity_poly.pdbx_seq_one_letter_code
_entity_poly.pdbx_strand_id
1 'polypeptide(L)'
;IDQIYFKVTHLEPWEKGTRKTSGQVGMCGGVRGVGAGGVVSSAFCLLYKLFTIRLTKPQLKLLFNHCDSPYIRGIGFMFARFCLPPENLWKWFEPYLDDEEVRRKINV
;
A
#
# COMPACT_ATOMS: atom_id res chain seq x y z
N ILE A 1 4.59 2.46 -12.12
CA ILE A 1 5.58 1.59 -11.45
C ILE A 1 6.68 2.45 -10.86
N ASP A 2 7.32 3.29 -11.68
CA ASP A 2 8.42 4.17 -11.26
C ASP A 2 8.11 5.02 -10.02
N GLN A 3 6.92 5.63 -9.98
CA GLN A 3 6.52 6.44 -8.81
C GLN A 3 6.44 5.60 -7.54
N ILE A 4 6.05 4.33 -7.63
CA ILE A 4 6.05 3.42 -6.47
C ILE A 4 7.50 3.15 -6.06
N TYR A 5 8.37 2.83 -7.01
CA TYR A 5 9.80 2.57 -6.76
C TYR A 5 10.49 3.73 -6.04
N PHE A 6 10.29 4.97 -6.50
CA PHE A 6 11.00 6.14 -5.97
C PHE A 6 10.35 6.79 -4.74
N LYS A 7 9.03 6.66 -4.55
CA LYS A 7 8.29 7.41 -3.51
C LYS A 7 7.78 6.56 -2.36
N VAL A 8 7.74 5.23 -2.50
CA VAL A 8 7.16 4.36 -1.49
C VAL A 8 8.24 3.68 -0.67
N THR A 9 8.22 3.97 0.63
CA THR A 9 9.15 3.40 1.62
C THR A 9 8.44 2.61 2.72
N HIS A 10 7.10 2.60 2.72
CA HIS A 10 6.23 1.90 3.67
C HIS A 10 4.84 1.73 3.05
N LEU A 11 4.02 0.80 3.55
CA LEU A 11 2.70 0.47 2.97
C LEU A 11 1.53 0.94 3.85
N GLU A 12 1.82 1.52 5.01
CA GLU A 12 0.81 1.97 5.96
C GLU A 12 0.04 3.19 5.40
N PRO A 13 -1.25 3.36 5.75
CA PRO A 13 -2.09 4.44 5.22
C PRO A 13 -1.64 5.86 5.56
N TRP A 14 -0.92 6.00 6.67
CA TRP A 14 -0.55 7.30 7.23
C TRP A 14 0.96 7.42 7.29
N GLU A 15 1.47 8.59 6.94
CA GLU A 15 2.89 8.89 7.04
C GLU A 15 3.33 8.92 8.51
N LYS A 16 4.44 8.24 8.82
CA LYS A 16 4.90 8.08 10.21
C LYS A 16 5.29 9.45 10.77
N GLY A 17 4.91 9.72 12.02
CA GLY A 17 5.23 10.98 12.70
C GLY A 17 4.39 12.20 12.28
N THR A 18 3.48 12.08 11.30
CA THR A 18 2.66 13.23 10.85
C THR A 18 1.36 13.42 11.62
N ARG A 19 1.06 12.51 12.55
CA ARG A 19 -0.14 12.56 13.39
C ARG A 19 -0.05 13.71 14.38
N LYS A 20 -1.13 14.48 14.50
CA LYS A 20 -1.27 15.53 15.52
C LYS A 20 -2.22 15.05 16.60
N THR A 21 -1.67 14.53 17.69
CA THR A 21 -2.43 14.10 18.88
C THR A 21 -2.58 15.22 19.92
N SER A 22 -1.73 16.26 19.85
CA SER A 22 -1.81 17.43 20.72
C SER A 22 -2.86 18.44 20.24
N GLY A 23 -3.65 18.99 21.15
CA GLY A 23 -4.63 20.05 20.87
C GLY A 23 -6.01 19.57 20.40
N GLN A 24 -6.26 18.26 20.41
CA GLN A 24 -7.58 17.68 20.16
C GLN A 24 -8.42 17.73 21.45
N VAL A 25 -9.08 18.86 21.72
CA VAL A 25 -9.99 19.05 22.87
C VAL A 25 -11.45 19.02 22.43
N GLY A 26 -12.32 18.39 23.22
CA GLY A 26 -13.77 18.29 22.98
C GLY A 26 -14.27 16.88 22.64
N MET A 27 -15.59 16.71 22.56
CA MET A 27 -16.29 15.42 22.44
C MET A 27 -15.84 14.55 21.25
N CYS A 28 -15.29 15.17 20.20
CA CYS A 28 -14.82 14.48 18.99
C CYS A 28 -13.29 14.49 18.82
N GLY A 29 -12.52 15.06 19.76
CA GLY A 29 -11.05 15.16 19.65
C GLY A 29 -10.34 13.79 19.63
N GLY A 30 -11.00 12.75 20.15
CA GLY A 30 -10.52 11.37 20.08
C GLY A 30 -11.00 10.57 18.86
N VAL A 31 -11.87 11.13 18.02
CA VAL A 31 -12.49 10.38 16.91
C VAL A 31 -11.46 10.21 15.79
N ARG A 32 -10.88 9.01 15.78
CA ARG A 32 -9.83 8.58 14.85
C ARG A 32 -10.42 8.54 13.44
N GLY A 33 -9.95 9.40 12.54
CA GLY A 33 -10.34 9.24 11.13
C GLY A 33 -9.87 10.33 10.18
N VAL A 34 -9.98 11.61 10.56
CA VAL A 34 -9.65 12.70 9.61
C VAL A 34 -8.98 13.89 10.29
N GLY A 35 -9.44 14.32 11.48
CA GLY A 35 -8.88 15.50 12.17
C GLY A 35 -7.49 15.30 12.81
N ALA A 36 -7.13 14.05 13.16
CA ALA A 36 -5.86 13.68 13.80
C ALA A 36 -5.04 12.64 13.02
N GLY A 37 -5.51 12.25 11.82
CA GLY A 37 -5.00 11.10 11.05
C GLY A 37 -3.55 11.24 10.57
N GLY A 38 -3.07 12.48 10.43
CA GLY A 38 -1.79 12.80 9.82
C GLY A 38 -1.89 12.91 8.30
N VAL A 39 -0.73 13.01 7.65
CA VAL A 39 -0.62 13.08 6.18
C VAL A 39 -0.82 11.66 5.61
N VAL A 40 -1.58 11.56 4.52
CA VAL A 40 -1.77 10.29 3.80
C VAL A 40 -0.44 9.87 3.16
N SER A 41 -0.10 8.58 3.26
CA SER A 41 1.16 8.09 2.71
C SER A 41 1.19 8.09 1.19
N SER A 42 2.40 8.17 0.62
CA SER A 42 2.61 8.04 -0.83
C SER A 42 2.09 6.70 -1.36
N ALA A 43 2.17 5.62 -0.57
CA ALA A 43 1.64 4.31 -0.94
C ALA A 43 0.13 4.34 -1.18
N PHE A 44 -0.64 4.93 -0.25
CA PHE A 44 -2.10 4.98 -0.37
C PHE A 44 -2.56 5.98 -1.44
N CYS A 45 -1.84 7.09 -1.64
CA CYS A 45 -2.08 7.99 -2.77
C CYS A 45 -1.92 7.27 -4.12
N LEU A 46 -0.85 6.48 -4.28
CA LEU A 46 -0.58 5.73 -5.50
C LEU A 46 -1.54 4.53 -5.65
N LEU A 47 -1.93 3.87 -4.57
CA LEU A 47 -2.96 2.83 -4.58
C LEU A 47 -4.30 3.40 -5.05
N TYR A 48 -4.71 4.56 -4.54
CA TYR A 48 -5.91 5.24 -5.02
C TYR A 48 -5.79 5.56 -6.52
N LYS A 49 -4.63 6.04 -6.96
CA LYS A 49 -4.37 6.25 -8.39
C LYS A 49 -4.55 4.95 -9.19
N LEU A 50 -4.09 3.80 -8.68
CA LEU A 50 -4.32 2.50 -9.32
C LEU A 50 -5.81 2.18 -9.48
N PHE A 51 -6.68 2.53 -8.52
CA PHE A 51 -8.14 2.34 -8.66
C PHE A 51 -8.75 3.21 -9.75
N THR A 52 -8.18 4.39 -10.01
CA THR A 52 -8.68 5.28 -11.08
C THR A 52 -8.22 4.88 -12.49
N ILE A 53 -7.23 3.98 -12.58
CA ILE A 53 -6.80 3.42 -13.86
C ILE A 53 -7.39 2.01 -14.01
N ARG A 54 -7.75 1.64 -15.24
CA ARG A 54 -8.34 0.31 -15.52
C ARG A 54 -7.25 -0.75 -15.58
N LEU A 55 -6.72 -1.15 -14.42
CA LEU A 55 -5.68 -2.17 -14.33
C LEU A 55 -6.21 -3.53 -14.80
N THR A 56 -5.52 -4.13 -15.76
CA THR A 56 -5.87 -5.45 -16.29
C THR A 56 -5.26 -6.58 -15.46
N LYS A 57 -5.82 -7.80 -15.54
CA LYS A 57 -5.28 -8.98 -14.84
C LYS A 57 -3.80 -9.26 -15.15
N PRO A 58 -3.31 -9.17 -16.41
CA PRO A 58 -1.88 -9.33 -16.71
C PRO A 58 -1.01 -8.24 -16.06
N GLN A 59 -1.46 -6.98 -16.05
CA GLN A 59 -0.74 -5.89 -15.40
C GLN A 59 -0.68 -6.07 -13.89
N LEU A 60 -1.73 -6.60 -13.26
CA LEU A 60 -1.72 -6.93 -11.84
C LEU A 60 -0.70 -8.04 -11.54
N LYS A 61 -0.65 -9.08 -12.36
CA LYS A 61 0.38 -10.13 -12.24
C LYS A 61 1.79 -9.57 -12.43
N LEU A 62 1.98 -8.60 -13.32
CA LEU A 62 3.26 -7.91 -13.49
C LEU A 62 3.68 -7.18 -12.20
N LEU A 63 2.74 -6.57 -11.47
CA LEU A 63 3.04 -5.97 -10.16
C LEU A 63 3.48 -7.03 -9.13
N PHE A 64 2.84 -8.19 -9.10
CA PHE A 64 3.16 -9.26 -8.14
C PHE A 64 4.56 -9.86 -8.36
N ASN A 65 4.99 -9.97 -9.62
CA ASN A 65 6.27 -10.58 -9.99
C ASN A 65 7.38 -9.54 -10.18
N HIS A 66 7.19 -8.32 -9.70
CA HIS A 66 8.14 -7.23 -9.91
C HIS A 66 9.30 -7.28 -8.91
N CYS A 67 10.51 -7.59 -9.37
CA CYS A 67 11.68 -7.81 -8.49
C CYS A 67 12.42 -6.54 -8.04
N ASP A 68 12.08 -5.36 -8.58
CA ASP A 68 12.83 -4.14 -8.25
C ASP A 68 12.54 -3.60 -6.84
N SER A 69 11.34 -3.85 -6.30
CA SER A 69 10.99 -3.37 -4.97
C SER A 69 9.85 -4.17 -4.34
N PRO A 70 9.97 -4.58 -3.07
CA PRO A 70 8.89 -5.25 -2.35
C PRO A 70 7.65 -4.37 -2.22
N TYR A 71 7.78 -3.04 -2.30
CA TYR A 71 6.65 -2.12 -2.22
C TYR A 71 5.82 -2.11 -3.51
N ILE A 72 6.41 -2.41 -4.67
CA ILE A 72 5.67 -2.57 -5.93
C ILE A 72 4.74 -3.79 -5.82
N ARG A 73 5.29 -4.91 -5.34
CA ARG A 73 4.53 -6.14 -5.08
C ARG A 73 3.47 -5.93 -4.01
N GLY A 74 3.84 -5.32 -2.89
CA GLY A 74 2.93 -5.01 -1.78
C GLY A 74 1.73 -4.15 -2.19
N ILE A 75 1.94 -3.09 -2.98
CA ILE A 75 0.84 -2.30 -3.53
C ILE A 75 -0.04 -3.13 -4.46
N GLY A 76 0.55 -4.02 -5.26
CA GLY A 76 -0.18 -4.99 -6.04
C GLY A 76 -1.13 -5.83 -5.17
N PHE A 77 -0.61 -6.46 -4.12
CA PHE A 77 -1.42 -7.28 -3.21
C PHE A 77 -2.52 -6.48 -2.52
N MET A 78 -2.23 -5.24 -2.11
CA MET A 78 -3.24 -4.34 -1.57
C MET A 78 -4.35 -4.05 -2.59
N PHE A 79 -3.99 -3.71 -3.83
CA PHE A 79 -4.97 -3.48 -4.90
C PHE A 79 -5.87 -4.70 -5.10
N ALA A 80 -5.27 -5.89 -5.19
CA ALA A 80 -6.00 -7.15 -5.32
C ALA A 80 -6.94 -7.39 -4.14
N ARG A 81 -6.49 -7.12 -2.91
CA ARG A 81 -7.28 -7.26 -1.69
C ARG A 81 -8.53 -6.38 -1.66
N PHE A 82 -8.47 -5.19 -2.27
CA PHE A 82 -9.60 -4.26 -2.32
C PHE A 82 -10.56 -4.52 -3.50
N CYS A 83 -10.07 -5.10 -4.60
CA CYS A 83 -10.87 -5.25 -5.82
C CYS A 83 -11.39 -6.67 -6.07
N LEU A 84 -10.74 -7.70 -5.55
CA LEU A 84 -11.13 -9.09 -5.82
C LEU A 84 -12.11 -9.61 -4.76
N PRO A 85 -13.10 -10.44 -5.16
CA PRO A 85 -13.95 -11.17 -4.21
C PRO A 85 -13.09 -12.02 -3.27
N PRO A 86 -13.49 -12.13 -1.98
CA PRO A 86 -12.71 -12.86 -0.99
C PRO A 86 -12.47 -14.32 -1.37
N GLU A 87 -13.42 -14.98 -2.05
CA GLU A 87 -13.26 -16.38 -2.48
C GLU A 87 -12.10 -16.57 -3.48
N ASN A 88 -11.76 -15.52 -4.24
CA ASN A 88 -10.70 -15.58 -5.24
C ASN A 88 -9.32 -15.24 -4.67
N LEU A 89 -9.23 -14.64 -3.47
CA LEU A 89 -7.95 -14.12 -2.96
C LEU A 89 -6.90 -15.21 -2.81
N TRP A 90 -7.28 -16.38 -2.29
CA TRP A 90 -6.35 -17.49 -2.06
C TRP A 90 -5.59 -17.87 -3.33
N LYS A 91 -6.30 -18.09 -4.44
CA LYS A 91 -5.73 -18.44 -5.74
C LYS A 91 -4.69 -17.44 -6.25
N TRP A 92 -4.84 -16.16 -5.89
CA TRP A 92 -3.91 -15.11 -6.29
C TRP A 92 -2.72 -14.97 -5.35
N PHE A 93 -2.88 -15.33 -4.07
CA PHE A 93 -1.90 -15.04 -3.01
C PHE A 93 -1.04 -16.27 -2.69
N GLU A 94 -1.59 -17.47 -2.78
CA GLU A 94 -0.92 -18.75 -2.49
C GLU A 94 0.49 -18.87 -3.11
N PRO A 95 0.74 -18.51 -4.39
CA PRO A 95 2.06 -18.64 -4.99
C PRO A 95 3.15 -17.75 -4.37
N TYR A 96 2.77 -16.78 -3.53
CA TYR A 96 3.64 -15.76 -2.96
C TYR A 96 3.68 -15.81 -1.43
N LEU A 97 3.14 -16.86 -0.80
CA LEU A 97 3.18 -16.99 0.66
C LEU A 97 4.60 -17.28 1.17
N ASP A 98 5.37 -18.07 0.43
CA ASP A 98 6.77 -18.40 0.71
C ASP A 98 7.73 -17.49 -0.08
N ASP A 99 7.31 -16.25 -0.34
CA ASP A 99 8.09 -15.30 -1.13
C ASP A 99 9.38 -14.90 -0.38
N GLU A 100 10.51 -15.43 -0.84
CA GLU A 100 11.84 -15.19 -0.28
C GLU A 100 12.44 -13.83 -0.64
N GLU A 101 11.76 -13.00 -1.44
CA GLU A 101 12.27 -11.68 -1.82
C GLU A 101 12.12 -10.71 -0.62
N VAL A 102 13.03 -10.91 0.34
CA VAL A 102 13.35 -10.01 1.43
C VAL A 102 14.05 -8.80 0.83
N ARG A 103 13.46 -7.61 1.06
CA ARG A 103 14.05 -6.28 0.85
C ARG A 103 15.56 -6.38 0.61
N ARG A 104 16.02 -6.33 -0.66
CA ARG A 104 17.43 -6.07 -0.93
C ARG A 104 17.73 -4.78 -0.18
N LYS A 105 18.50 -4.88 0.91
CA LYS A 105 18.99 -3.72 1.61
C LYS A 105 19.78 -2.95 0.55
N ILE A 106 19.23 -1.83 0.11
CA ILE A 106 20.02 -0.85 -0.61
C ILE A 106 21.07 -0.43 0.42
N ASN A 107 22.29 -0.94 0.24
CA ASN A 107 23.47 -0.42 0.93
C ASN A 107 23.61 1.01 0.43
N VAL A 108 23.08 1.95 1.20
CA VAL A 108 23.47 3.36 1.14
C VAL A 108 24.58 3.55 2.15
#